data_AF-A0A167MDF6-F1
#
_entry.id   AF-A0A167MDF6-F1
#
_cell.length_a   1.000
_cell.length_b   1.000
_cell.length_c   1.000
_cell.angle_alpha   90.00
_cell.angle_beta   90.00
_cell.angle_gamma   90.00
#
_symmetry.space_group_name_H-M   'P 1'
#
loop_
_entity.id
_entity.type
_entity.pdbx_description
1 polymer ?
#
loop_
_entity_poly.entity_id
_entity_poly.type
_entity_poly.pdbx_seq_one_letter_code
_entity_poly.pdbx_strand_id
1 'polypeptide(L)'
;MLASEFPFEILSQIADFLFNKDKASCALTCKRWKTPFQETLWKSIDVSSTKELEEICAIVNNSMINHRQFYHLVQALRFTGYCTIDWLQSDTFRTFPNLKHLDIQYVYSKYSSMNFPSSYPPLDSLVSIKLQIHAVVQEIPTKDLLDLLKTMPRLRKLDVCVYSSVYSFRITPSNLNTLHEYLPHLTSITLRLALADISQDSVQTDLNITPILSVTTLDLDILDWDHLWLYYLSYKYPNVHTLRWKTSCASSGWIVKGYKELKGSPLRSIKAAFPHLDTFDFYTEDRTAWSHAILWELLCPSKAPIKKLKYTIKKCSCSAIYTEKIIQRLVQSFSKTIKTLSIVGDVYFDTENIARPEFSYCPRLVELEITDCGVSIALDNLLDNCISLRRLCFHNGRLFIGPEIHGELIKHGLQSLKLDSVVASGPVFDYLSFRCRSLEFMDLARAQICGSVSDKTKRLYIDMSYTSFKVLRLDHIQLYSSDKLMDKSTAINFLSLSQSTGPRLSGKRQQIQNDGPAVGHPTWFHTFYELDYAFDFAPKIRQLTEQEVLIATEYYQSSRFRESNSAQEVERTFNGQVFKDDWINDLFIGYAELRYCNMENYCVPLP
;
A
#
# COMPACT_ATOMS: atom_id res chain seq x y z
N MET A 1 27.58 -32.54 -15.89
CA MET A 1 26.38 -33.15 -15.32
C MET A 1 25.29 -33.02 -16.36
N LEU A 2 24.79 -34.13 -16.91
CA LEU A 2 23.72 -34.09 -17.89
C LEU A 2 22.41 -33.73 -17.21
N ALA A 3 21.52 -33.01 -17.89
CA ALA A 3 20.18 -32.70 -17.36
C ALA A 3 19.37 -33.97 -16.98
N SER A 4 19.73 -35.13 -17.57
CA SER A 4 19.18 -36.45 -17.24
C SER A 4 19.73 -37.07 -15.95
N GLU A 5 20.67 -36.43 -15.25
CA GLU A 5 21.26 -36.93 -14.00
C GLU A 5 20.59 -36.37 -12.75
N PHE A 6 19.74 -35.35 -12.88
CA PHE A 6 19.05 -34.77 -11.73
C PHE A 6 18.14 -35.80 -11.02
N PRO A 7 18.16 -35.84 -9.66
CA PRO A 7 17.22 -36.63 -8.88
C PRO A 7 15.76 -36.20 -9.08
N PHE A 8 14.83 -37.13 -8.88
CA PHE A 8 13.40 -36.90 -9.06
C PHE A 8 12.87 -35.76 -8.19
N GLU A 9 13.38 -35.66 -6.97
CA GLU A 9 13.00 -34.68 -5.95
C GLU A 9 13.40 -33.27 -6.40
N ILE A 10 14.60 -33.13 -6.99
CA ILE A 10 15.08 -31.85 -7.52
C ILE A 10 14.22 -31.42 -8.70
N LEU A 11 13.90 -32.33 -9.62
CA LEU A 11 13.01 -32.04 -10.76
C LEU A 11 11.61 -31.65 -10.30
N SER A 12 11.09 -32.31 -9.27
CA SER A 12 9.78 -31.99 -8.67
C SER A 12 9.76 -30.61 -8.02
N GLN A 13 10.82 -30.26 -7.29
CA GLN A 13 10.98 -28.91 -6.71
C GLN A 13 11.08 -27.85 -7.80
N ILE A 14 11.87 -28.08 -8.86
CA ILE A 14 11.93 -27.17 -10.01
C ILE A 14 10.54 -27.00 -10.63
N ALA A 15 9.83 -28.11 -10.84
CA ALA A 15 8.48 -28.10 -11.41
C ALA A 15 7.49 -27.29 -10.57
N ASP A 16 7.63 -27.23 -9.25
CA ASP A 16 6.76 -26.46 -8.37
C ASP A 16 6.92 -24.93 -8.56
N PHE A 17 8.04 -24.46 -9.13
CA PHE A 17 8.30 -23.05 -9.44
C PHE A 17 8.00 -22.65 -10.90
N LEU A 18 7.70 -23.60 -11.77
CA LEU A 18 7.43 -23.33 -13.19
C LEU A 18 5.95 -23.02 -13.47
N PHE A 19 5.67 -22.33 -14.56
CA PHE A 19 4.31 -22.23 -15.09
C PHE A 19 3.90 -23.52 -15.81
N ASN A 20 2.59 -23.79 -15.91
CA ASN A 20 2.08 -25.03 -16.51
C ASN A 20 2.57 -25.26 -17.95
N LYS A 21 2.73 -24.19 -18.75
CA LYS A 21 3.29 -24.28 -20.11
C LYS A 21 4.73 -24.79 -20.12
N ASP A 22 5.54 -24.32 -19.18
CA ASP A 22 6.94 -24.74 -19.05
C ASP A 22 7.03 -26.16 -18.51
N LYS A 23 6.21 -26.52 -17.53
CA LYS A 23 6.13 -27.91 -17.02
C LYS A 23 5.78 -28.90 -18.12
N ALA A 24 4.81 -28.57 -18.98
CA ALA A 24 4.44 -29.40 -20.12
C ALA A 24 5.60 -29.57 -21.10
N SER A 25 6.34 -28.50 -21.38
CA SER A 25 7.53 -28.54 -22.24
C SER A 25 8.65 -29.38 -21.62
N CYS A 26 8.91 -29.24 -20.32
CA CYS A 26 9.88 -30.05 -19.58
C CYS A 26 9.51 -31.53 -19.55
N ALA A 27 8.21 -31.85 -19.41
CA ALA A 27 7.72 -33.23 -19.44
C ALA A 27 7.98 -33.93 -20.78
N LEU A 28 8.11 -33.17 -21.87
CA LEU A 28 8.41 -33.67 -23.22
C LEU A 28 9.91 -33.73 -23.52
N THR A 29 10.77 -33.10 -22.71
CA THR A 29 12.21 -32.98 -23.00
C THR A 29 12.94 -34.32 -22.94
N CYS A 30 12.73 -35.14 -21.90
CA CYS A 30 13.30 -36.48 -21.82
C CYS A 30 12.48 -37.41 -20.93
N LYS A 31 12.68 -38.73 -21.06
CA LYS A 31 11.92 -39.76 -20.32
C LYS A 31 11.98 -39.60 -18.80
N ARG A 32 13.13 -39.20 -18.24
CA ARG A 32 13.32 -39.03 -16.79
C ARG A 32 12.58 -37.81 -16.24
N TRP A 33 12.42 -36.77 -17.05
CA TRP A 33 11.71 -35.56 -16.68
C TRP A 33 10.19 -35.74 -16.77
N LYS A 34 9.72 -36.61 -17.67
CA LYS A 34 8.29 -36.82 -17.92
C LYS A 34 7.47 -36.98 -16.63
N THR A 35 7.82 -37.94 -15.77
CA THR A 35 7.04 -38.23 -14.55
C THR A 35 6.97 -37.07 -13.55
N PRO A 36 8.08 -36.50 -13.03
CA PRO A 36 7.99 -35.44 -12.02
C PRO A 36 7.23 -34.20 -12.52
N PHE A 37 7.40 -33.81 -13.79
CA PHE A 37 6.67 -32.69 -14.35
C PHE A 37 5.19 -33.03 -14.63
N GLN A 38 4.87 -34.26 -15.07
CA GLN A 38 3.47 -34.69 -15.22
C GLN A 38 2.75 -34.76 -13.88
N GLU A 39 3.37 -35.31 -12.84
CA GLU A 39 2.78 -35.35 -11.50
C GLU A 39 2.49 -33.94 -10.97
N THR A 40 3.44 -33.02 -11.11
CA THR A 40 3.23 -31.63 -10.68
C THR A 40 2.20 -30.88 -11.55
N LEU A 41 2.04 -31.23 -12.83
CA LEU A 41 0.94 -30.72 -13.66
C LEU A 41 -0.42 -31.21 -13.12
N TRP A 42 -0.52 -32.47 -12.73
CA TRP A 42 -1.76 -33.02 -12.17
C TRP A 42 -2.07 -32.50 -10.75
N LYS A 43 -1.07 -32.07 -9.97
CA LYS A 43 -1.29 -31.50 -8.63
C LYS A 43 -2.24 -30.30 -8.63
N SER A 44 -2.19 -29.46 -9.67
CA SER A 44 -3.00 -28.25 -9.80
C SER A 44 -3.63 -28.15 -11.18
N ILE A 45 -4.94 -28.39 -11.25
CA ILE A 45 -5.72 -28.30 -12.47
C ILE A 45 -6.35 -26.91 -12.57
N ASP A 46 -6.27 -26.29 -13.75
CA ASP A 46 -7.01 -25.08 -14.10
C ASP A 46 -7.95 -25.43 -15.27
N VAL A 47 -9.24 -25.17 -15.10
CA VAL A 47 -10.30 -25.48 -16.07
C VAL A 47 -11.16 -24.26 -16.31
N SER A 48 -11.58 -24.08 -17.55
CA SER A 48 -12.32 -22.91 -18.02
C SER A 48 -13.80 -23.17 -18.29
N SER A 49 -14.24 -24.43 -18.26
CA SER A 49 -15.63 -24.79 -18.50
C SER A 49 -16.03 -26.06 -17.76
N THR A 50 -17.33 -26.22 -17.50
CA THR A 50 -17.88 -27.45 -16.89
C THR A 50 -17.61 -28.66 -17.78
N LYS A 51 -17.76 -28.50 -19.11
CA LYS A 51 -17.50 -29.55 -20.10
C LYS A 51 -16.05 -30.04 -20.03
N GLU A 52 -15.09 -29.13 -19.93
CA GLU A 52 -13.67 -29.48 -19.80
C GLU A 52 -13.41 -30.28 -18.51
N LEU A 53 -14.01 -29.89 -17.38
CA LEU A 53 -13.86 -30.64 -16.14
C LEU A 53 -14.56 -32.01 -16.22
N GLU A 54 -15.74 -32.09 -16.83
CA GLU A 54 -16.45 -33.35 -17.09
C GLU A 54 -15.65 -34.28 -18.00
N GLU A 55 -15.00 -33.77 -19.04
CA GLU A 55 -14.10 -34.52 -19.91
C GLU A 55 -12.89 -35.06 -19.12
N ILE A 56 -12.28 -34.24 -18.26
CA ILE A 56 -11.19 -34.69 -17.37
C ILE A 56 -11.69 -35.79 -16.44
N CYS A 57 -12.86 -35.62 -15.82
CA CYS A 57 -13.47 -36.63 -14.96
C CYS A 57 -13.80 -37.92 -15.72
N ALA A 58 -14.32 -37.82 -16.94
CA ALA A 58 -14.59 -38.96 -17.80
C ALA A 58 -13.31 -39.71 -18.18
N ILE A 59 -12.23 -39.01 -18.52
CA ILE A 59 -10.92 -39.60 -18.78
C ILE A 59 -10.42 -40.35 -17.55
N VAL A 60 -10.53 -39.73 -16.37
CA VAL A 60 -10.12 -40.35 -15.11
C VAL A 60 -10.92 -41.63 -14.84
N ASN A 61 -12.25 -41.56 -14.95
CA ASN A 61 -13.16 -42.66 -14.65
C ASN A 61 -13.05 -43.82 -15.67
N ASN A 62 -12.82 -43.53 -16.95
CA ASN A 62 -12.76 -44.54 -18.01
C ASN A 62 -11.37 -45.16 -18.20
N SER A 63 -10.32 -44.59 -17.60
CA SER A 63 -8.96 -45.09 -17.78
C SER A 63 -8.78 -46.48 -17.16
N MET A 64 -8.74 -47.52 -18.00
CA MET A 64 -8.43 -48.87 -17.57
C MET A 64 -6.96 -48.92 -17.07
N ILE A 65 -6.81 -48.93 -15.75
CA ILE A 65 -5.65 -49.41 -14.97
C ILE A 65 -4.45 -48.44 -14.88
N ASN A 66 -4.00 -47.80 -15.96
CA ASN A 66 -2.70 -47.08 -15.93
C ASN A 66 -2.76 -45.60 -15.48
N HIS A 67 -3.91 -44.91 -15.58
CA HIS A 67 -4.01 -43.49 -15.18
C HIS A 67 -4.65 -43.26 -13.82
N ARG A 68 -5.02 -44.33 -13.10
CA ARG A 68 -5.62 -44.22 -11.76
C ARG A 68 -4.70 -43.56 -10.73
N GLN A 69 -3.40 -43.50 -10.98
CA GLN A 69 -2.46 -42.86 -10.07
C GLN A 69 -2.58 -41.33 -10.10
N PHE A 70 -2.99 -40.71 -11.22
CA PHE A 70 -2.92 -39.26 -11.39
C PHE A 70 -4.03 -38.49 -10.68
N TYR A 71 -5.24 -39.03 -10.57
CA TYR A 71 -6.35 -38.29 -9.93
C TYR A 71 -6.15 -38.17 -8.41
N HIS A 72 -5.45 -39.12 -7.79
CA HIS A 72 -5.01 -39.02 -6.41
C HIS A 72 -3.96 -37.91 -6.20
N LEU A 73 -3.32 -37.40 -7.27
CA LEU A 73 -2.36 -36.31 -7.16
C LEU A 73 -3.03 -34.93 -7.15
N VAL A 74 -4.26 -34.83 -7.66
CA VAL A 74 -5.00 -33.56 -7.74
C VAL A 74 -5.26 -33.04 -6.33
N GLN A 75 -4.60 -31.92 -6.00
CA GLN A 75 -4.69 -31.27 -4.69
C GLN A 75 -5.29 -29.87 -4.80
N ALA A 76 -5.16 -29.22 -5.96
CA ALA A 76 -5.75 -27.93 -6.23
C ALA A 76 -6.55 -27.97 -7.54
N LEU A 77 -7.73 -27.38 -7.52
CA LEU A 77 -8.58 -27.19 -8.69
C LEU A 77 -9.00 -25.72 -8.74
N ARG A 78 -8.68 -25.06 -9.84
CA ARG A 78 -9.15 -23.73 -10.17
C ARG A 78 -10.13 -23.82 -11.33
N PHE A 79 -11.31 -23.24 -11.15
CA PHE A 79 -12.39 -23.21 -12.12
C PHE A 79 -12.70 -21.77 -12.50
N THR A 80 -12.33 -21.39 -13.72
CA THR A 80 -12.54 -20.05 -14.29
C THR A 80 -13.78 -19.97 -15.18
N GLY A 81 -14.48 -21.09 -15.36
CA GLY A 81 -15.76 -21.13 -16.06
C GLY A 81 -16.94 -20.68 -15.20
N TYR A 82 -18.11 -20.61 -15.83
CA TYR A 82 -19.38 -20.39 -15.15
C TYR A 82 -19.94 -21.69 -14.60
N CYS A 83 -20.33 -21.71 -13.32
CA CYS A 83 -21.01 -22.84 -12.69
C CYS A 83 -22.11 -22.36 -11.73
N THR A 84 -23.00 -23.27 -11.34
CA THR A 84 -24.00 -23.02 -10.29
C THR A 84 -23.51 -23.54 -8.93
N ILE A 85 -24.06 -23.05 -7.83
CA ILE A 85 -23.77 -23.61 -6.49
C ILE A 85 -24.10 -25.11 -6.45
N ASP A 86 -25.20 -25.54 -7.09
CA ASP A 86 -25.56 -26.97 -7.17
C ASP A 86 -24.46 -27.83 -7.82
N TRP A 87 -23.68 -27.24 -8.73
CA TRP A 87 -22.61 -27.95 -9.41
C TRP A 87 -21.46 -28.31 -8.47
N LEU A 88 -21.24 -27.53 -7.39
CA LEU A 88 -20.29 -27.86 -6.32
C LEU A 88 -20.60 -29.17 -5.60
N GLN A 89 -21.85 -29.61 -5.69
CA GLN A 89 -22.34 -30.85 -5.09
C GLN A 89 -22.38 -32.01 -6.09
N SER A 90 -21.96 -31.78 -7.34
CA SER A 90 -21.88 -32.82 -8.35
C SER A 90 -20.82 -33.87 -8.00
N ASP A 91 -21.02 -35.09 -8.49
CA ASP A 91 -20.06 -36.20 -8.32
C ASP A 91 -18.70 -35.92 -8.96
N THR A 92 -18.60 -34.88 -9.78
CA THR A 92 -17.37 -34.37 -10.40
C THR A 92 -16.24 -34.21 -9.39
N PHE A 93 -16.50 -33.57 -8.24
CA PHE A 93 -15.47 -33.34 -7.22
C PHE A 93 -15.05 -34.61 -6.47
N ARG A 94 -15.89 -35.67 -6.48
CA ARG A 94 -15.53 -36.97 -5.89
C ARG A 94 -14.44 -37.68 -6.68
N THR A 95 -14.26 -37.30 -7.95
CA THR A 95 -13.17 -37.80 -8.79
C THR A 95 -11.79 -37.44 -8.23
N PHE A 96 -11.73 -36.43 -7.35
CA PHE A 96 -10.49 -35.91 -6.77
C PHE A 96 -10.48 -36.10 -5.24
N PRO A 97 -10.28 -37.33 -4.73
CA PRO A 97 -10.37 -37.64 -3.30
C PRO A 97 -9.31 -36.95 -2.43
N ASN A 98 -8.26 -36.39 -3.04
CA ASN A 98 -7.18 -35.67 -2.36
C ASN A 98 -7.25 -34.15 -2.61
N LEU A 99 -8.38 -33.64 -3.12
CA LEU A 99 -8.58 -32.22 -3.37
C LEU A 99 -8.55 -31.43 -2.06
N LYS A 100 -7.54 -30.57 -1.89
CA LYS A 100 -7.33 -29.73 -0.71
C LYS A 100 -7.71 -28.29 -0.93
N HIS A 101 -7.59 -27.80 -2.16
CA HIS A 101 -7.80 -26.40 -2.51
C HIS A 101 -8.76 -26.30 -3.69
N LEU A 102 -9.84 -25.55 -3.51
CA LEU A 102 -10.82 -25.30 -4.55
C LEU A 102 -10.98 -23.78 -4.74
N ASP A 103 -10.75 -23.29 -5.95
CA ASP A 103 -10.93 -21.87 -6.32
C ASP A 103 -11.91 -21.79 -7.50
N ILE A 104 -13.08 -21.18 -7.29
CA ILE A 104 -14.11 -21.02 -8.31
C ILE A 104 -14.39 -19.55 -8.52
N GLN A 105 -14.08 -19.07 -9.72
CA GLN A 105 -14.12 -17.64 -10.04
C GLN A 105 -15.51 -17.12 -10.42
N TYR A 106 -16.40 -17.98 -10.93
CA TYR A 106 -17.71 -17.55 -11.41
C TYR A 106 -18.80 -18.53 -11.01
N VAL A 107 -19.38 -18.30 -9.83
CA VAL A 107 -20.54 -19.03 -9.32
C VAL A 107 -21.81 -18.21 -9.51
N TYR A 108 -22.78 -18.72 -10.26
CA TYR A 108 -24.11 -18.13 -10.40
C TYR A 108 -25.09 -18.71 -9.36
N SER A 109 -25.82 -17.82 -8.70
CA SER A 109 -27.01 -18.17 -7.93
C SER A 109 -28.24 -18.05 -8.84
N LYS A 110 -28.93 -19.16 -9.12
CA LYS A 110 -30.23 -19.14 -9.83
C LYS A 110 -31.37 -18.76 -8.88
N TYR A 111 -32.48 -18.26 -9.43
CA TYR A 111 -33.67 -17.79 -8.70
C TYR A 111 -34.49 -18.90 -8.00
N SER A 112 -34.30 -20.16 -8.36
CA SER A 112 -35.07 -21.26 -7.79
C SER A 112 -34.43 -21.73 -6.49
N SER A 113 -35.21 -21.75 -5.40
CA SER A 113 -34.84 -22.32 -4.10
C SER A 113 -34.09 -23.64 -4.29
N MET A 114 -32.82 -23.68 -3.87
CA MET A 114 -32.00 -24.86 -3.96
C MET A 114 -32.52 -25.87 -2.92
N ASN A 115 -33.34 -26.82 -3.36
CA ASN A 115 -33.67 -27.98 -2.56
C ASN A 115 -32.47 -28.91 -2.60
N PHE A 116 -31.48 -28.68 -1.74
CA PHE A 116 -30.34 -29.58 -1.59
C PHE A 116 -30.82 -30.92 -1.03
N PRO A 117 -30.71 -32.04 -1.78
CA PRO A 117 -30.97 -33.34 -1.18
C PRO A 117 -29.97 -33.58 -0.05
N SER A 118 -30.47 -34.07 1.08
CA SER A 118 -29.73 -34.21 2.33
C SER A 118 -28.59 -35.26 2.32
N SER A 119 -28.28 -35.87 1.17
CA SER A 119 -27.48 -37.10 1.05
C SER A 119 -26.13 -36.95 0.35
N TYR A 120 -25.58 -35.74 0.21
CA TYR A 120 -24.27 -35.58 -0.41
C TYR A 120 -23.14 -36.02 0.53
N PRO A 121 -22.15 -36.78 0.03
CA PRO A 121 -21.01 -37.17 0.84
C PRO A 121 -20.09 -35.96 1.09
N PRO A 122 -19.40 -35.96 2.24
CA PRO A 122 -18.55 -34.84 2.63
C PRO A 122 -17.25 -34.77 1.81
N LEU A 123 -16.81 -33.55 1.52
CA LEU A 123 -15.51 -33.23 0.92
C LEU A 123 -14.44 -33.13 2.02
N ASP A 124 -14.16 -34.25 2.67
CA ASP A 124 -13.31 -34.33 3.87
C ASP A 124 -11.83 -33.97 3.66
N SER A 125 -11.35 -33.93 2.43
CA SER A 125 -9.98 -33.53 2.09
C SER A 125 -9.81 -32.02 1.95
N LEU A 126 -10.91 -31.27 1.82
CA LEU A 126 -10.85 -29.86 1.47
C LEU A 126 -10.40 -29.00 2.66
N VAL A 127 -9.33 -28.25 2.47
CA VAL A 127 -8.70 -27.38 3.49
C VAL A 127 -8.90 -25.90 3.16
N SER A 128 -9.05 -25.56 1.88
CA SER A 128 -9.24 -24.18 1.44
C SER A 128 -10.27 -24.12 0.32
N ILE A 129 -11.19 -23.17 0.43
CA ILE A 129 -12.15 -22.86 -0.62
C ILE A 129 -12.13 -21.36 -0.89
N LYS A 130 -12.16 -21.01 -2.18
CA LYS A 130 -12.35 -19.66 -2.68
C LYS A 130 -13.52 -19.67 -3.66
N LEU A 131 -14.52 -18.84 -3.39
CA LEU A 131 -15.74 -18.71 -4.18
C LEU A 131 -15.94 -17.25 -4.55
N GLN A 132 -16.02 -16.98 -5.84
CA GLN A 132 -16.41 -15.68 -6.37
C GLN A 132 -17.79 -15.79 -7.00
N ILE A 133 -18.77 -15.19 -6.31
CA ILE A 133 -20.18 -15.37 -6.60
C ILE A 133 -20.68 -14.16 -7.39
N HIS A 134 -21.24 -14.46 -8.56
CA HIS A 134 -21.88 -13.52 -9.45
C HIS A 134 -23.38 -13.55 -9.20
N ALA A 135 -23.83 -12.70 -8.28
CA ALA A 135 -25.24 -12.53 -8.00
C ALA A 135 -25.91 -11.69 -9.11
N VAL A 136 -26.95 -12.26 -9.71
CA VAL A 136 -27.90 -11.54 -10.58
C VAL A 136 -29.06 -10.97 -9.75
N VAL A 137 -29.28 -11.53 -8.56
CA VAL A 137 -30.39 -11.22 -7.66
C VAL A 137 -29.92 -10.34 -6.49
N GLN A 138 -30.86 -9.63 -5.87
CA GLN A 138 -30.60 -8.65 -4.83
C GLN A 138 -29.96 -9.22 -3.56
N GLU A 139 -30.30 -10.45 -3.16
CA GLU A 139 -29.75 -11.10 -1.98
C GLU A 139 -29.44 -12.59 -2.27
N ILE A 140 -28.23 -13.03 -1.93
CA ILE A 140 -27.87 -14.45 -1.97
C ILE A 140 -28.31 -15.06 -0.64
N PRO A 141 -29.12 -16.14 -0.63
CA PRO A 141 -29.53 -16.77 0.62
C PRO A 141 -28.30 -17.30 1.38
N THR A 142 -28.04 -16.71 2.55
CA THR A 142 -26.96 -17.14 3.47
C THR A 142 -27.07 -18.62 3.84
N LYS A 143 -28.30 -19.15 3.89
CA LYS A 143 -28.56 -20.56 4.17
C LYS A 143 -27.90 -21.48 3.14
N ASP A 144 -27.96 -21.13 1.86
CA ASP A 144 -27.44 -22.00 0.79
C ASP A 144 -25.91 -22.12 0.88
N LEU A 145 -25.23 -21.03 1.25
CA LEU A 145 -23.80 -21.05 1.54
C LEU A 145 -23.48 -21.92 2.76
N LEU A 146 -24.24 -21.80 3.85
CA LEU A 146 -24.01 -22.60 5.06
C LEU A 146 -24.25 -24.10 4.80
N ASP A 147 -25.29 -24.44 4.02
CA ASP A 147 -25.62 -25.81 3.66
C ASP A 147 -24.52 -26.43 2.78
N LEU A 148 -23.94 -25.65 1.87
CA LEU A 148 -22.74 -26.06 1.12
C LEU A 148 -21.55 -26.31 2.07
N LEU A 149 -21.24 -25.36 2.96
CA LEU A 149 -20.08 -25.43 3.85
C LEU A 149 -20.16 -26.57 4.87
N LYS A 150 -21.37 -27.00 5.23
CA LYS A 150 -21.61 -28.20 6.06
C LYS A 150 -20.94 -29.46 5.51
N THR A 151 -20.75 -29.54 4.19
CA THR A 151 -20.10 -30.68 3.53
C THR A 151 -18.58 -30.68 3.64
N MET A 152 -17.96 -29.66 4.24
CA MET A 152 -16.50 -29.44 4.23
C MET A 152 -15.93 -29.27 5.66
N PRO A 153 -16.10 -30.24 6.57
CA PRO A 153 -15.79 -30.07 8.00
C PRO A 153 -14.30 -29.80 8.32
N ARG A 154 -13.39 -30.12 7.40
CA ARG A 154 -11.94 -29.90 7.56
C ARG A 154 -11.43 -28.56 7.03
N LEU A 155 -12.33 -27.69 6.57
CA LEU A 155 -11.97 -26.42 6.00
C LEU A 155 -11.24 -25.53 7.02
N ARG A 156 -10.08 -24.99 6.62
CA ARG A 156 -9.27 -24.07 7.42
C ARG A 156 -9.24 -22.66 6.85
N LYS A 157 -9.51 -22.50 5.55
CA LYS A 157 -9.54 -21.21 4.86
C LYS A 157 -10.81 -21.09 4.04
N LEU A 158 -11.59 -20.04 4.32
CA LEU A 158 -12.79 -19.68 3.59
C LEU A 158 -12.59 -18.31 2.97
N ASP A 159 -12.70 -18.21 1.65
CA ASP A 159 -12.70 -16.95 0.90
C ASP A 159 -13.97 -16.90 0.04
N VAL A 160 -14.92 -16.05 0.39
CA VAL A 160 -16.17 -15.87 -0.36
C VAL A 160 -16.34 -14.39 -0.70
N CYS A 161 -16.23 -14.08 -1.98
CA CYS A 161 -16.37 -12.73 -2.50
C CYS A 161 -17.60 -12.66 -3.42
N VAL A 162 -18.35 -11.56 -3.36
CA VAL A 162 -19.46 -11.29 -4.29
C VAL A 162 -18.99 -10.24 -5.30
N TYR A 163 -19.12 -10.52 -6.60
CA TYR A 163 -18.61 -9.63 -7.65
C TYR A 163 -19.44 -8.34 -7.84
N SER A 164 -20.57 -8.21 -7.16
CA SER A 164 -21.42 -7.02 -7.22
C SER A 164 -21.06 -6.01 -6.13
N SER A 165 -21.08 -4.72 -6.45
CA SER A 165 -21.01 -3.63 -5.45
C SER A 165 -22.31 -3.46 -4.66
N VAL A 166 -23.42 -4.00 -5.15
CA VAL A 166 -24.76 -3.81 -4.58
C VAL A 166 -25.21 -5.03 -3.77
N TYR A 167 -24.66 -6.22 -4.06
CA TYR A 167 -25.12 -7.47 -3.46
C TYR A 167 -24.11 -8.02 -2.47
N SER A 168 -24.62 -8.57 -1.36
CA SER A 168 -23.79 -9.19 -0.34
C SER A 168 -24.58 -10.24 0.45
N PHE A 169 -23.87 -11.07 1.20
CA PHE A 169 -24.48 -11.99 2.14
C PHE A 169 -24.97 -11.24 3.36
N ARG A 170 -26.27 -11.33 3.66
CA ARG A 170 -26.77 -10.83 4.93
C ARG A 170 -26.48 -11.84 6.03
N ILE A 171 -25.53 -11.51 6.91
CA ILE A 171 -25.05 -12.39 7.98
C ILE A 171 -25.60 -11.91 9.32
N THR A 172 -26.23 -12.81 10.08
CA THR A 172 -26.60 -12.60 11.48
C THR A 172 -25.59 -13.26 12.42
N PRO A 173 -25.55 -12.90 13.71
CA PRO A 173 -24.68 -13.58 14.68
C PRO A 173 -24.94 -15.09 14.78
N SER A 174 -26.20 -15.50 14.60
CA SER A 174 -26.58 -16.92 14.56
C SER A 174 -25.95 -17.63 13.35
N ASN A 175 -25.96 -17.00 12.17
CA ASN A 175 -25.32 -17.59 10.98
C ASN A 175 -23.82 -17.80 11.17
N LEU A 176 -23.11 -16.87 11.82
CA LEU A 176 -21.70 -17.07 12.16
C LEU A 176 -21.48 -18.18 13.19
N ASN A 177 -22.35 -18.32 14.18
CA ASN A 177 -22.24 -19.45 15.10
C ASN A 177 -22.42 -20.79 14.37
N THR A 178 -23.44 -20.89 13.52
CA THR A 178 -23.66 -22.09 12.67
C THR A 178 -22.48 -22.35 11.73
N LEU A 179 -21.87 -21.31 11.15
CA LEU A 179 -20.67 -21.45 10.33
C LEU A 179 -19.56 -22.19 11.08
N HIS A 180 -19.36 -21.88 12.37
CA HIS A 180 -18.30 -22.49 13.17
C HIS A 180 -18.66 -23.84 13.76
N GLU A 181 -19.95 -24.12 13.95
CA GLU A 181 -20.42 -25.49 14.23
C GLU A 181 -20.09 -26.41 13.05
N TYR A 182 -20.23 -25.91 11.82
CA TYR A 182 -19.89 -26.67 10.61
C TYR A 182 -18.39 -26.72 10.33
N LEU A 183 -17.66 -25.65 10.66
CA LEU A 183 -16.25 -25.47 10.31
C LEU A 183 -15.38 -25.23 11.56
N PRO A 184 -15.24 -26.21 12.48
CA PRO A 184 -14.54 -26.02 13.74
C PRO A 184 -13.03 -25.78 13.60
N HIS A 185 -12.45 -26.03 12.42
CA HIS A 185 -11.01 -25.88 12.14
C HIS A 185 -10.66 -24.60 11.38
N LEU A 186 -11.61 -23.68 11.24
CA LEU A 186 -11.42 -22.46 10.47
C LEU A 186 -10.35 -21.57 11.11
N THR A 187 -9.33 -21.21 10.32
CA THR A 187 -8.21 -20.35 10.73
C THR A 187 -8.19 -19.00 10.02
N SER A 188 -8.75 -18.94 8.81
CA SER A 188 -8.79 -17.73 7.98
C SER A 188 -10.17 -17.58 7.36
N ILE A 189 -10.73 -16.38 7.49
CA ILE A 189 -12.05 -16.01 6.97
C ILE A 189 -11.89 -14.76 6.11
N THR A 190 -12.24 -14.85 4.84
CA THR A 190 -12.35 -13.74 3.91
C THR A 190 -13.77 -13.71 3.38
N LEU A 191 -14.53 -12.64 3.68
CA LEU A 191 -15.96 -12.57 3.32
C LEU A 191 -16.32 -11.17 2.84
N ARG A 192 -17.17 -11.10 1.81
CA ARG A 192 -17.90 -9.88 1.44
C ARG A 192 -19.37 -9.98 1.88
N LEU A 193 -19.81 -9.14 2.82
CA LEU A 193 -21.07 -9.33 3.53
C LEU A 193 -21.77 -8.00 3.90
N ALA A 194 -23.07 -8.09 4.17
CA ALA A 194 -23.85 -7.10 4.90
C ALA A 194 -24.14 -7.69 6.28
N LEU A 195 -23.84 -6.95 7.32
CA LEU A 195 -24.05 -7.39 8.68
C LEU A 195 -25.44 -6.95 9.14
N ALA A 196 -26.29 -7.91 9.51
CA ALA A 196 -27.62 -7.60 10.02
C ALA A 196 -27.54 -6.89 11.37
N ASP A 197 -28.48 -5.99 11.65
CA ASP A 197 -28.54 -5.27 12.94
C ASP A 197 -28.55 -6.23 14.12
N ILE A 198 -27.75 -5.92 15.13
CA ILE A 198 -27.74 -6.62 16.41
C ILE A 198 -28.62 -5.81 17.36
N SER A 199 -29.71 -6.40 17.89
CA SER A 199 -30.53 -5.69 18.87
C SER A 199 -29.72 -5.43 20.14
N GLN A 200 -29.80 -4.23 20.68
CA GLN A 200 -29.04 -3.84 21.88
C GLN A 200 -29.33 -4.76 23.07
N ASP A 201 -30.57 -5.23 23.20
CA ASP A 201 -30.99 -6.15 24.27
C ASP A 201 -30.24 -7.49 24.19
N SER A 202 -30.03 -8.02 22.97
CA SER A 202 -29.32 -9.28 22.76
C SER A 202 -27.85 -9.22 23.17
N VAL A 203 -27.23 -8.03 23.12
CA VAL A 203 -25.82 -7.84 23.49
C VAL A 203 -25.63 -7.98 25.01
N GLN A 204 -26.58 -7.50 25.81
CA GLN A 204 -26.42 -7.46 27.26
C GLN A 204 -26.86 -8.74 27.98
N THR A 205 -27.87 -9.43 27.45
CA THR A 205 -28.48 -10.58 28.15
C THR A 205 -28.07 -11.93 27.57
N ASP A 206 -27.70 -12.01 26.28
CA ASP A 206 -27.65 -13.29 25.56
C ASP A 206 -26.32 -13.62 24.88
N LEU A 207 -25.29 -12.80 25.05
CA LEU A 207 -23.97 -13.10 24.49
C LEU A 207 -23.22 -14.15 25.33
N ASN A 208 -23.79 -15.34 25.45
CA ASN A 208 -23.06 -16.59 25.64
C ASN A 208 -22.20 -16.89 24.39
N ILE A 209 -21.40 -15.90 23.95
CA ILE A 209 -20.49 -16.03 22.82
C ILE A 209 -19.41 -17.00 23.27
N THR A 210 -19.44 -18.20 22.72
CA THR A 210 -18.32 -19.13 22.84
C THR A 210 -17.18 -18.60 21.95
N PRO A 211 -16.04 -18.19 22.54
CA PRO A 211 -14.90 -17.70 21.76
C PRO A 211 -14.31 -18.79 20.90
N ILE A 212 -13.81 -18.41 19.73
CA ILE A 212 -13.19 -19.30 18.75
C ILE A 212 -11.74 -18.94 18.61
N LEU A 213 -10.90 -19.83 19.11
CA LEU A 213 -9.47 -19.61 19.25
C LEU A 213 -8.67 -19.98 17.99
N SER A 214 -9.28 -20.71 17.06
CA SER A 214 -8.62 -21.17 15.82
C SER A 214 -8.46 -20.06 14.78
N VAL A 215 -9.35 -19.07 14.76
CA VAL A 215 -9.36 -18.00 13.76
C VAL A 215 -8.26 -16.98 14.07
N THR A 216 -7.28 -16.90 13.18
CA THR A 216 -6.14 -15.99 13.28
C THR A 216 -6.19 -14.85 12.27
N THR A 217 -6.94 -15.00 11.18
CA THR A 217 -7.04 -14.02 10.10
C THR A 217 -8.50 -13.77 9.72
N LEU A 218 -8.88 -12.50 9.71
CA LEU A 218 -10.21 -12.03 9.36
C LEU A 218 -10.08 -10.91 8.33
N ASP A 219 -10.66 -11.08 7.13
CA ASP A 219 -10.66 -10.11 6.04
C ASP A 219 -12.10 -9.89 5.58
N LEU A 220 -12.69 -8.78 6.00
CA LEU A 220 -14.10 -8.49 5.80
C LEU A 220 -14.26 -7.30 4.87
N ASP A 221 -15.08 -7.46 3.84
CA ASP A 221 -15.57 -6.38 2.98
C ASP A 221 -17.07 -6.18 3.26
N ILE A 222 -17.39 -5.09 3.95
CA ILE A 222 -18.66 -4.89 4.64
C ILE A 222 -19.42 -3.73 4.00
N LEU A 223 -20.60 -4.01 3.45
CA LEU A 223 -21.45 -3.00 2.82
C LEU A 223 -22.26 -2.20 3.84
N ASP A 224 -22.76 -2.88 4.87
CA ASP A 224 -23.56 -2.31 5.94
C ASP A 224 -23.20 -2.98 7.27
N TRP A 225 -23.09 -2.19 8.33
CA TRP A 225 -22.75 -2.68 9.65
C TRP A 225 -23.17 -1.77 10.79
N ASP A 226 -23.53 -2.40 11.89
CA ASP A 226 -23.67 -1.78 13.20
C ASP A 226 -22.35 -1.94 14.00
N HIS A 227 -21.95 -0.89 14.73
CA HIS A 227 -20.82 -0.93 15.67
C HIS A 227 -20.77 -2.14 16.61
N LEU A 228 -21.93 -2.67 17.02
CA LEU A 228 -22.06 -3.88 17.83
C LEU A 228 -21.35 -5.10 17.23
N TRP A 229 -21.15 -5.11 15.91
CA TRP A 229 -20.38 -6.16 15.24
C TRP A 229 -18.90 -6.16 15.58
N LEU A 230 -18.25 -5.00 15.68
CA LEU A 230 -16.85 -4.95 16.11
C LEU A 230 -16.68 -5.56 17.51
N TYR A 231 -17.65 -5.29 18.38
CA TYR A 231 -17.69 -5.86 19.73
C TYR A 231 -17.88 -7.37 19.70
N TYR A 232 -18.91 -7.86 19.00
CA TYR A 232 -19.17 -9.29 18.81
C TYR A 232 -17.93 -10.01 18.27
N LEU A 233 -17.30 -9.49 17.22
CA LEU A 233 -16.15 -10.10 16.58
C LEU A 233 -14.90 -10.11 17.47
N SER A 234 -14.71 -9.08 18.30
CA SER A 234 -13.59 -9.03 19.25
C SER A 234 -13.68 -10.10 20.34
N TYR A 235 -14.89 -10.44 20.79
CA TYR A 235 -15.15 -11.53 21.73
C TYR A 235 -15.13 -12.90 21.03
N LYS A 236 -15.71 -12.98 19.83
CA LYS A 236 -15.82 -14.23 19.09
C LYS A 236 -14.45 -14.71 18.62
N TYR A 237 -13.52 -13.81 18.27
CA TYR A 237 -12.22 -14.15 17.71
C TYR A 237 -11.05 -13.49 18.45
N PRO A 238 -10.80 -13.88 19.71
CA PRO A 238 -9.76 -13.22 20.53
C PRO A 238 -8.34 -13.46 19.99
N ASN A 239 -8.12 -14.52 19.20
CA ASN A 239 -6.82 -14.90 18.64
C ASN A 239 -6.55 -14.32 17.23
N VAL A 240 -7.33 -13.33 16.78
CA VAL A 240 -7.06 -12.66 15.50
C VAL A 240 -5.75 -11.88 15.59
N HIS A 241 -4.82 -12.23 14.69
CA HIS A 241 -3.54 -11.55 14.51
C HIS A 241 -3.58 -10.59 13.33
N THR A 242 -4.42 -10.85 12.34
CA THR A 242 -4.59 -10.01 11.15
C THR A 242 -6.06 -9.73 10.93
N LEU A 243 -6.44 -8.46 11.04
CA LEU A 243 -7.77 -7.97 10.73
C LEU A 243 -7.68 -7.02 9.55
N ARG A 244 -8.37 -7.34 8.46
CA ARG A 244 -8.61 -6.44 7.34
C ARG A 244 -10.10 -6.12 7.34
N TRP A 245 -10.43 -4.84 7.41
CA TRP A 245 -11.78 -4.36 7.61
C TRP A 245 -12.05 -3.28 6.58
N LYS A 246 -12.80 -3.62 5.54
CA LYS A 246 -13.18 -2.72 4.47
C LYS A 246 -14.65 -2.38 4.62
N THR A 247 -14.99 -1.10 4.65
CA THR A 247 -16.38 -0.66 4.74
C THR A 247 -16.73 0.28 3.60
N SER A 248 -17.79 -0.03 2.87
CA SER A 248 -18.37 0.88 1.88
C SER A 248 -19.80 1.21 2.28
N CYS A 249 -19.95 2.12 3.26
CA CYS A 249 -21.26 2.45 3.81
C CYS A 249 -22.09 3.28 2.81
N ALA A 250 -23.17 2.70 2.28
CA ALA A 250 -24.10 3.39 1.38
C ALA A 250 -25.14 4.26 2.12
N SER A 251 -25.40 4.00 3.41
CA SER A 251 -26.55 4.51 4.17
C SER A 251 -26.15 5.43 5.32
N SER A 252 -25.63 6.63 5.02
CA SER A 252 -25.14 7.60 6.03
C SER A 252 -26.17 8.06 7.09
N GLY A 253 -27.47 7.81 6.89
CA GLY A 253 -28.53 8.34 7.75
C GLY A 253 -28.81 7.57 9.05
N TRP A 254 -28.66 6.24 9.06
CA TRP A 254 -29.18 5.40 10.15
C TRP A 254 -28.17 5.20 11.28
N ILE A 255 -26.89 5.01 10.94
CA ILE A 255 -25.81 4.71 11.90
C ILE A 255 -25.59 5.85 12.92
N VAL A 256 -25.81 7.11 12.52
CA VAL A 256 -25.48 8.28 13.34
C VAL A 256 -26.42 8.44 14.56
N LYS A 257 -27.69 8.02 14.45
CA LYS A 257 -28.66 8.21 15.53
C LYS A 257 -28.37 7.30 16.73
N GLY A 258 -28.15 6.00 16.49
CA GLY A 258 -27.92 5.03 17.56
C GLY A 258 -26.66 5.33 18.38
N TYR A 259 -25.54 5.68 17.75
CA TYR A 259 -24.30 5.87 18.48
C TYR A 259 -24.35 7.04 19.50
N LYS A 260 -25.04 8.14 19.19
CA LYS A 260 -25.16 9.27 20.13
C LYS A 260 -25.90 8.89 21.41
N GLU A 261 -26.90 8.03 21.31
CA GLU A 261 -27.66 7.50 22.45
C GLU A 261 -26.80 6.51 23.27
N LEU A 262 -25.87 5.81 22.61
CA LEU A 262 -24.98 4.80 23.18
C LEU A 262 -23.68 5.35 23.80
N LYS A 263 -23.40 6.66 23.80
CA LYS A 263 -22.21 7.21 24.49
C LYS A 263 -22.16 6.91 26.00
N GLY A 264 -23.28 6.50 26.61
CA GLY A 264 -23.37 6.02 28.00
C GLY A 264 -23.25 4.49 28.20
N SER A 265 -22.97 3.71 27.14
CA SER A 265 -23.23 2.27 27.07
C SER A 265 -22.02 1.33 27.34
N PRO A 266 -22.20 -0.02 27.31
CA PRO A 266 -21.25 -1.07 27.72
C PRO A 266 -19.86 -1.08 27.05
N LEU A 267 -19.60 -0.22 26.07
CA LEU A 267 -18.36 -0.20 25.30
C LEU A 267 -17.12 -0.01 26.19
N ARG A 268 -17.29 0.68 27.32
CA ARG A 268 -16.22 0.88 28.32
C ARG A 268 -15.84 -0.39 29.09
N SER A 269 -16.66 -1.43 29.06
CA SER A 269 -16.41 -2.68 29.82
C SER A 269 -15.35 -3.56 29.17
N ILE A 270 -15.06 -3.36 27.88
CA ILE A 270 -14.16 -4.23 27.12
C ILE A 270 -12.73 -3.81 27.37
N LYS A 271 -12.07 -4.54 28.27
CA LYS A 271 -10.69 -4.27 28.66
C LYS A 271 -9.68 -4.62 27.58
N ALA A 272 -10.00 -5.56 26.68
CA ALA A 272 -9.05 -6.09 25.70
C ALA A 272 -9.76 -6.61 24.43
N ALA A 273 -10.18 -5.70 23.54
CA ALA A 273 -10.58 -6.05 22.18
C ALA A 273 -9.36 -6.46 21.34
N PHE A 274 -9.42 -7.67 20.75
CA PHE A 274 -8.39 -8.27 19.91
C PHE A 274 -6.97 -8.26 20.54
N PRO A 275 -6.77 -9.01 21.64
CA PRO A 275 -5.53 -8.98 22.42
C PRO A 275 -4.27 -9.41 21.64
N HIS A 276 -4.44 -10.14 20.53
CA HIS A 276 -3.34 -10.65 19.69
C HIS A 276 -3.18 -9.92 18.35
N LEU A 277 -3.91 -8.83 18.13
CA LEU A 277 -3.91 -8.12 16.84
C LEU A 277 -2.55 -7.47 16.55
N ASP A 278 -1.85 -7.99 15.56
CA ASP A 278 -0.54 -7.50 15.10
C ASP A 278 -0.71 -6.60 13.88
N THR A 279 -1.49 -7.05 12.89
CA THR A 279 -1.72 -6.33 11.63
C THR A 279 -3.17 -5.91 11.51
N PHE A 280 -3.40 -4.62 11.33
CA PHE A 280 -4.71 -4.04 11.08
C PHE A 280 -4.71 -3.23 9.78
N ASP A 281 -5.58 -3.59 8.85
CA ASP A 281 -5.81 -2.85 7.60
C ASP A 281 -7.26 -2.38 7.58
N PHE A 282 -7.47 -1.09 7.77
CA PHE A 282 -8.81 -0.50 7.75
C PHE A 282 -8.97 0.33 6.49
N TYR A 283 -9.97 -0.03 5.69
CA TYR A 283 -10.36 0.69 4.49
C TYR A 283 -11.79 1.20 4.68
N THR A 284 -12.05 2.46 4.34
CA THR A 284 -13.40 2.97 4.37
C THR A 284 -13.68 3.97 3.25
N GLU A 285 -14.88 3.86 2.68
CA GLU A 285 -15.48 4.87 1.80
C GLU A 285 -16.53 5.72 2.54
N ASP A 286 -16.67 5.52 3.86
CA ASP A 286 -17.60 6.32 4.66
C ASP A 286 -17.16 7.79 4.69
N ARG A 287 -18.12 8.67 4.41
CA ARG A 287 -17.93 10.13 4.42
C ARG A 287 -18.08 10.71 5.82
N THR A 288 -18.59 9.93 6.77
CA THR A 288 -18.89 10.41 8.10
C THR A 288 -17.75 10.12 9.06
N ALA A 289 -17.43 11.08 9.93
CA ALA A 289 -16.39 10.91 10.95
C ALA A 289 -16.68 9.78 11.96
N TRP A 290 -17.88 9.17 11.93
CA TRP A 290 -18.41 8.29 12.96
C TRP A 290 -17.87 6.87 12.91
N SER A 291 -17.89 6.21 11.75
CA SER A 291 -17.38 4.83 11.62
C SER A 291 -15.94 4.71 12.13
N HIS A 292 -15.13 5.71 11.81
CA HIS A 292 -13.77 5.86 12.31
C HIS A 292 -13.73 6.08 13.82
N ALA A 293 -14.56 6.98 14.36
CA ALA A 293 -14.57 7.28 15.79
C ALA A 293 -14.87 6.04 16.63
N ILE A 294 -15.87 5.26 16.23
CA ILE A 294 -16.30 4.02 16.88
C ILE A 294 -15.15 3.00 16.90
N LEU A 295 -14.55 2.75 15.74
CA LEU A 295 -13.45 1.81 15.61
C LEU A 295 -12.29 2.18 16.53
N TRP A 296 -11.93 3.46 16.57
CA TRP A 296 -10.84 3.95 17.41
C TRP A 296 -11.20 4.03 18.88
N GLU A 297 -12.49 4.17 19.22
CA GLU A 297 -12.93 4.06 20.61
C GLU A 297 -12.86 2.62 21.12
N LEU A 298 -12.93 1.62 20.23
CA LEU A 298 -12.71 0.23 20.60
C LEU A 298 -11.23 -0.12 20.69
N LEU A 299 -10.45 0.19 19.65
CA LEU A 299 -9.07 -0.30 19.53
C LEU A 299 -8.06 0.50 20.37
N CYS A 300 -8.25 1.81 20.54
CA CYS A 300 -7.27 2.62 21.30
C CYS A 300 -7.26 2.24 22.80
N PRO A 301 -8.40 2.08 23.49
CA PRO A 301 -8.39 1.68 24.90
C PRO A 301 -7.99 0.23 25.15
N SER A 302 -8.16 -0.66 24.15
CA SER A 302 -7.88 -2.09 24.32
C SER A 302 -6.40 -2.44 24.44
N LYS A 303 -5.50 -1.49 24.17
CA LYS A 303 -4.04 -1.70 24.14
C LYS A 303 -3.64 -2.86 23.21
N ALA A 304 -4.39 -3.05 22.12
CA ALA A 304 -4.06 -4.06 21.11
C ALA A 304 -2.60 -3.87 20.63
N PRO A 305 -1.81 -4.96 20.52
CA PRO A 305 -0.37 -4.88 20.23
C PRO A 305 -0.07 -4.65 18.74
N ILE A 306 -0.78 -3.72 18.10
CA ILE A 306 -0.72 -3.47 16.66
C ILE A 306 0.69 -3.01 16.30
N LYS A 307 1.36 -3.77 15.42
CA LYS A 307 2.68 -3.44 14.87
C LYS A 307 2.59 -2.93 13.44
N LYS A 308 1.59 -3.34 12.68
CA LYS A 308 1.34 -2.88 11.31
C LYS A 308 -0.06 -2.32 11.21
N LEU A 309 -0.15 -1.02 10.94
CA LEU A 309 -1.41 -0.34 10.73
C LEU A 309 -1.44 0.24 9.32
N LYS A 310 -2.40 -0.20 8.52
CA LYS A 310 -2.78 0.46 7.28
C LYS A 310 -4.17 1.04 7.44
N TYR A 311 -4.30 2.29 7.04
CA TYR A 311 -5.55 3.03 7.13
C TYR A 311 -5.80 3.74 5.81
N THR A 312 -6.91 3.44 5.16
CA THR A 312 -7.25 3.98 3.85
C THR A 312 -8.64 4.60 3.90
N ILE A 313 -8.74 5.87 3.56
CA ILE A 313 -10.00 6.58 3.35
C ILE A 313 -10.08 6.91 1.85
N LYS A 314 -11.20 6.56 1.19
CA LYS A 314 -11.47 6.98 -0.19
C LYS A 314 -12.78 7.72 -0.30
N LYS A 315 -12.87 8.68 -1.23
CA LYS A 315 -14.08 9.45 -1.55
C LYS A 315 -14.72 10.15 -0.35
N CYS A 316 -13.96 10.38 0.73
CA CYS A 316 -14.44 11.13 1.87
C CYS A 316 -14.29 12.62 1.59
N SER A 317 -15.34 13.39 1.83
CA SER A 317 -15.26 14.86 1.93
C SER A 317 -14.57 15.31 3.24
N CYS A 318 -13.60 14.54 3.70
CA CYS A 318 -12.89 14.76 4.95
C CYS A 318 -11.93 15.94 4.75
N SER A 319 -11.90 16.89 5.68
CA SER A 319 -10.90 17.95 5.66
C SER A 319 -9.53 17.42 6.09
N ALA A 320 -8.45 18.11 5.70
CA ALA A 320 -7.09 17.78 6.16
C ALA A 320 -7.00 17.76 7.71
N ILE A 321 -7.75 18.64 8.39
CA ILE A 321 -7.85 18.69 9.87
C ILE A 321 -8.39 17.38 10.44
N TYR A 322 -9.33 16.72 9.74
CA TYR A 322 -9.86 15.44 10.18
C TYR A 322 -8.78 14.34 10.09
N THR A 323 -8.05 14.31 8.98
CA THR A 323 -6.94 13.37 8.78
C THR A 323 -5.82 13.59 9.80
N GLU A 324 -5.48 14.84 10.11
CA GLU A 324 -4.55 15.19 11.19
C GLU A 324 -4.97 14.56 12.52
N LYS A 325 -6.24 14.74 12.93
CA LYS A 325 -6.75 14.17 14.19
C LYS A 325 -6.66 12.65 14.22
N ILE A 326 -6.88 12.00 13.08
CA ILE A 326 -6.71 10.54 12.97
C ILE A 326 -5.24 10.17 13.13
N ILE A 327 -4.32 10.83 12.41
CA ILE A 327 -2.88 10.58 12.51
C ILE A 327 -2.43 10.72 13.97
N GLN A 328 -2.73 11.85 14.62
CA GLN A 328 -2.39 12.11 16.02
C GLN A 328 -2.93 11.01 16.95
N ARG A 329 -4.21 10.65 16.79
CA ARG A 329 -4.85 9.61 17.62
C ARG A 329 -4.20 8.24 17.43
N LEU A 330 -3.90 7.84 16.20
CA LEU A 330 -3.28 6.55 15.89
C LEU A 330 -1.86 6.46 16.46
N VAL A 331 -1.06 7.50 16.20
CA VAL A 331 0.33 7.60 16.67
C VAL A 331 0.35 7.59 18.20
N GLN A 332 -0.52 8.35 18.87
CA GLN A 332 -0.63 8.36 20.33
C GLN A 332 -1.01 6.99 20.90
N SER A 333 -2.03 6.35 20.32
CA SER A 333 -2.60 5.11 20.84
C SER A 333 -1.67 3.90 20.70
N PHE A 334 -0.93 3.83 19.59
CA PHE A 334 -0.10 2.68 19.25
C PHE A 334 1.40 2.98 19.31
N SER A 335 1.79 4.12 19.87
CA SER A 335 3.18 4.61 19.96
C SER A 335 4.21 3.57 20.42
N LYS A 336 3.82 2.70 21.36
CA LYS A 336 4.70 1.67 21.95
C LYS A 336 4.82 0.39 21.13
N THR A 337 3.94 0.16 20.17
CA THR A 337 3.83 -1.13 19.45
C THR A 337 4.01 -0.99 17.95
N ILE A 338 3.61 0.15 17.39
CA ILE A 338 3.61 0.40 15.95
C ILE A 338 5.04 0.37 15.37
N LYS A 339 5.19 -0.39 14.28
CA LYS A 339 6.42 -0.51 13.49
C LYS A 339 6.24 0.00 12.07
N THR A 340 5.07 -0.22 11.48
CA THR A 340 4.70 0.24 10.14
C THR A 340 3.38 0.96 10.23
N LEU A 341 3.35 2.23 9.85
CA LEU A 341 2.14 3.03 9.76
C LEU A 341 1.96 3.51 8.32
N SER A 342 0.85 3.15 7.68
CA SER A 342 0.47 3.59 6.34
C SER A 342 -0.91 4.24 6.40
N ILE A 343 -1.00 5.51 6.00
CA ILE A 343 -2.22 6.30 6.01
C ILE A 343 -2.42 6.85 4.59
N VAL A 344 -3.49 6.41 3.95
CA VAL A 344 -3.87 6.81 2.59
C VAL A 344 -5.18 7.55 2.69
N GLY A 345 -5.18 8.83 2.33
CA GLY A 345 -6.37 9.66 2.24
C GLY A 345 -6.84 9.83 0.80
N ASP A 346 -7.71 10.82 0.63
CA ASP A 346 -8.21 11.31 -0.64
C ASP A 346 -8.43 12.84 -0.53
N VAL A 347 -7.46 13.51 0.10
CA VAL A 347 -7.50 14.94 0.42
C VAL A 347 -6.35 15.62 -0.30
N TYR A 348 -6.69 16.51 -1.23
CA TYR A 348 -5.71 17.32 -1.94
C TYR A 348 -5.02 18.31 -0.99
N PHE A 349 -3.72 18.49 -1.14
CA PHE A 349 -2.97 19.45 -0.34
C PHE A 349 -3.25 20.88 -0.78
N ASP A 350 -3.66 21.71 0.16
CA ASP A 350 -3.88 23.13 -0.01
C ASP A 350 -2.98 23.90 0.95
N THR A 351 -2.16 24.82 0.41
CA THR A 351 -1.22 25.62 1.18
C THR A 351 -1.92 26.59 2.14
N GLU A 352 -3.20 26.89 1.92
CA GLU A 352 -4.01 27.73 2.81
C GLU A 352 -4.56 26.93 4.01
N ASN A 353 -4.85 25.64 3.82
CA ASN A 353 -5.52 24.78 4.80
C ASN A 353 -4.56 23.78 5.44
N ILE A 354 -3.58 24.30 6.17
CA ILE A 354 -2.47 23.50 6.71
C ILE A 354 -2.88 22.76 7.98
N ALA A 355 -3.13 21.46 7.86
CA ALA A 355 -3.24 20.53 8.99
C ALA A 355 -1.85 20.02 9.41
N ARG A 356 -1.53 20.03 10.71
CA ARG A 356 -0.16 19.76 11.24
C ARG A 356 -0.18 18.67 12.30
N PRO A 357 -0.16 17.38 11.91
CA PRO A 357 -0.12 16.30 12.90
C PRO A 357 1.16 16.38 13.73
N GLU A 358 0.98 16.34 15.05
CA GLU A 358 2.08 16.17 16.00
C GLU A 358 2.32 14.69 16.22
N PHE A 359 3.58 14.27 16.11
CA PHE A 359 3.95 12.89 16.34
C PHE A 359 4.32 12.69 17.80
N SER A 360 3.60 11.81 18.50
CA SER A 360 4.02 11.38 19.84
C SER A 360 5.25 10.48 19.75
N TYR A 361 5.98 10.33 20.85
CA TYR A 361 7.16 9.46 20.93
C TYR A 361 6.86 8.00 20.55
N CYS A 362 7.28 7.59 19.35
CA CYS A 362 7.05 6.30 18.72
C CYS A 362 8.39 5.58 18.45
N PRO A 363 9.06 5.07 19.49
CA PRO A 363 10.42 4.57 19.37
C PRO A 363 10.56 3.30 18.52
N ARG A 364 9.44 2.65 18.15
CA ARG A 364 9.43 1.43 17.34
C ARG A 364 9.02 1.64 15.90
N LEU A 365 8.59 2.84 15.52
CA LEU A 365 8.15 3.14 14.15
C LEU A 365 9.37 3.08 13.22
N VAL A 366 9.38 2.14 12.29
CA VAL A 366 10.45 1.90 11.31
C VAL A 366 10.06 2.42 9.93
N GLU A 367 8.78 2.33 9.58
CA GLU A 367 8.25 2.74 8.28
C GLU A 367 7.00 3.59 8.46
N LEU A 368 7.03 4.78 7.87
CA LEU A 368 5.91 5.71 7.82
C LEU A 368 5.56 6.01 6.37
N GLU A 369 4.32 5.78 5.99
CA GLU A 369 3.74 6.14 4.72
C GLU A 369 2.51 7.02 4.96
N ILE A 370 2.52 8.24 4.42
CA ILE A 370 1.37 9.15 4.44
C ILE A 370 1.12 9.58 3.00
N THR A 371 -0.07 9.36 2.48
CA THR A 371 -0.41 9.58 1.08
C THR A 371 -1.74 10.31 0.96
N ASP A 372 -1.80 11.38 0.17
CA ASP A 372 -3.04 12.09 -0.17
C ASP A 372 -3.85 12.51 1.06
N CYS A 373 -3.16 12.98 2.10
CA CYS A 373 -3.76 13.37 3.37
C CYS A 373 -3.93 14.88 3.52
N GLY A 374 -3.36 15.68 2.61
CA GLY A 374 -3.38 17.14 2.67
C GLY A 374 -2.73 17.73 3.92
N VAL A 375 -1.80 17.00 4.55
CA VAL A 375 -1.16 17.41 5.82
C VAL A 375 0.21 18.03 5.60
N SER A 376 0.68 18.76 6.61
CA SER A 376 2.05 19.25 6.71
C SER A 376 2.78 18.62 7.89
N ILE A 377 3.97 18.06 7.64
CA ILE A 377 4.75 17.36 8.65
C ILE A 377 5.94 18.24 9.06
N ALA A 378 6.05 18.52 10.36
CA ALA A 378 7.26 19.06 10.96
C ALA A 378 8.30 17.93 11.04
N LEU A 379 9.28 17.94 10.15
CA LEU A 379 10.25 16.86 10.00
C LEU A 379 11.12 16.69 11.26
N ASP A 380 11.52 17.78 11.89
CA ASP A 380 12.23 17.77 13.17
C ASP A 380 11.44 17.03 14.24
N ASN A 381 10.18 17.43 14.45
CA ASN A 381 9.28 16.75 15.39
C ASN A 381 9.14 15.25 15.08
N LEU A 382 8.98 14.88 13.80
CA LEU A 382 8.87 13.49 13.38
C LEU A 382 10.13 12.68 13.73
N LEU A 383 11.31 13.19 13.39
CA LEU A 383 12.58 12.49 13.61
C LEU A 383 12.98 12.44 15.10
N ASP A 384 12.62 13.45 15.88
CA ASP A 384 12.82 13.44 17.34
C ASP A 384 11.96 12.39 18.03
N ASN A 385 10.71 12.25 17.59
CA ASN A 385 9.77 11.33 18.22
C ASN A 385 9.86 9.90 17.68
N CYS A 386 10.38 9.69 16.47
CA CYS A 386 10.40 8.39 15.80
C CYS A 386 11.84 7.91 15.51
N ILE A 387 12.67 7.82 16.56
CA ILE A 387 14.12 7.51 16.47
C ILE A 387 14.53 6.26 15.67
N SER A 388 13.59 5.30 15.51
CA SER A 388 13.81 4.06 14.76
C SER A 388 13.41 4.16 13.29
N LEU A 389 12.89 5.31 12.84
CA LEU A 389 12.36 5.48 11.49
C LEU A 389 13.50 5.29 10.47
N ARG A 390 13.30 4.35 9.55
CA ARG A 390 14.24 4.02 8.47
C ARG A 390 13.70 4.43 7.11
N ARG A 391 12.38 4.41 6.93
CA ARG A 391 11.72 4.66 5.66
C ARG A 391 10.59 5.67 5.85
N LEU A 392 10.65 6.77 5.12
CA LEU A 392 9.59 7.78 5.05
C LEU A 392 9.10 7.91 3.61
N CYS A 393 7.82 7.60 3.38
CA CYS A 393 7.12 7.84 2.13
C CYS A 393 6.03 8.88 2.38
N PHE A 394 6.11 10.01 1.70
CA PHE A 394 5.16 11.11 1.89
C PHE A 394 4.69 11.63 0.54
N HIS A 395 3.38 11.64 0.33
CA HIS A 395 2.75 12.07 -0.92
C HIS A 395 1.72 13.16 -0.65
N ASN A 396 1.74 14.22 -1.48
CA ASN A 396 0.72 15.25 -1.54
C ASN A 396 0.53 15.97 -0.20
N GLY A 397 1.52 16.77 0.17
CA GLY A 397 1.59 17.47 1.44
C GLY A 397 2.77 18.45 1.51
N ARG A 398 3.09 18.94 2.71
CA ARG A 398 4.24 19.82 2.92
C ARG A 398 5.17 19.31 4.00
N LEU A 399 6.47 19.34 3.74
CA LEU A 399 7.51 19.03 4.71
C LEU A 399 8.16 20.35 5.15
N PHE A 400 8.26 20.59 6.45
CA PHE A 400 8.86 21.81 6.99
C PHE A 400 9.68 21.51 8.24
N ILE A 401 10.47 22.48 8.69
CA ILE A 401 11.18 22.43 9.97
C ILE A 401 10.49 23.39 10.95
N GLY A 402 10.23 22.94 12.17
CA GLY A 402 9.69 23.77 13.24
C GLY A 402 10.60 24.97 13.57
N PRO A 403 10.04 26.05 14.14
CA PRO A 403 10.84 27.22 14.53
C PRO A 403 11.74 26.96 15.76
N GLU A 404 11.44 25.94 16.55
CA GLU A 404 12.05 25.66 17.86
C GLU A 404 13.20 24.63 17.77
N ILE A 405 14.12 24.79 16.83
CA ILE A 405 15.31 23.92 16.77
C ILE A 405 16.29 24.34 17.90
N HIS A 406 16.00 23.91 19.12
CA HIS A 406 16.83 24.18 20.30
C HIS A 406 17.54 22.89 20.74
N GLY A 407 18.76 22.65 20.25
CA GLY A 407 19.58 21.58 20.80
C GLY A 407 20.67 21.06 19.86
N GLU A 408 21.53 20.20 20.44
CA GLU A 408 22.46 19.40 19.66
C GLU A 408 21.68 18.43 18.77
N LEU A 409 21.90 18.54 17.46
CA LEU A 409 21.24 17.72 16.46
C LEU A 409 21.72 16.27 16.57
N ILE A 410 20.91 15.44 17.23
CA ILE A 410 21.13 13.99 17.34
C ILE A 410 20.99 13.36 15.95
N LYS A 411 22.01 12.62 15.53
CA LYS A 411 21.98 11.87 14.28
C LYS A 411 20.82 10.88 14.27
N HIS A 412 20.09 10.86 13.18
CA HIS A 412 18.95 10.00 12.96
C HIS A 412 19.30 8.94 11.90
N GLY A 413 18.77 7.73 12.05
CA GLY A 413 19.08 6.61 11.15
C GLY A 413 18.13 6.46 9.97
N LEU A 414 17.57 7.55 9.43
CA LEU A 414 16.70 7.48 8.25
C LEU A 414 17.54 7.03 7.05
N GLN A 415 17.05 6.06 6.28
CA GLN A 415 17.77 5.40 5.18
C GLN A 415 17.12 5.63 3.82
N SER A 416 15.80 5.76 3.78
CA SER A 416 15.03 5.95 2.55
C SER A 416 14.00 7.05 2.74
N LEU A 417 14.01 8.01 1.81
CA LEU A 417 13.06 9.10 1.71
C LEU A 417 12.42 9.10 0.32
N LYS A 418 11.10 8.97 0.27
CA LYS A 418 10.30 9.16 -0.95
C LYS A 418 9.33 10.32 -0.74
N LEU A 419 9.46 11.35 -1.56
CA LEU A 419 8.59 12.51 -1.58
C LEU A 419 7.91 12.57 -2.95
N ASP A 420 6.59 12.47 -2.98
CA ASP A 420 5.80 12.63 -4.20
C ASP A 420 4.88 13.85 -4.06
N SER A 421 4.90 14.80 -4.99
CA SER A 421 4.02 15.97 -4.96
C SER A 421 4.06 16.70 -3.61
N VAL A 422 5.24 16.74 -2.98
CA VAL A 422 5.48 17.37 -1.66
C VAL A 422 6.10 18.75 -1.85
N VAL A 423 5.58 19.73 -1.13
CA VAL A 423 6.20 21.05 -0.99
C VAL A 423 7.22 21.01 0.15
N ALA A 424 8.47 21.39 -0.11
CA ALA A 424 9.52 21.47 0.89
C ALA A 424 10.39 22.70 0.66
N SER A 425 11.08 23.20 1.68
CA SER A 425 12.05 24.28 1.52
C SER A 425 13.49 23.73 1.48
N GLY A 426 14.42 24.45 0.85
CA GLY A 426 15.86 24.13 0.87
C GLY A 426 16.38 23.76 2.27
N PRO A 427 16.08 24.55 3.33
CA PRO A 427 16.46 24.22 4.71
C PRO A 427 16.01 22.84 5.23
N VAL A 428 14.92 22.26 4.70
CA VAL A 428 14.49 20.91 5.06
C VAL A 428 15.54 19.87 4.63
N PHE A 429 16.13 20.06 3.46
CA PHE A 429 17.17 19.19 2.94
C PHE A 429 18.49 19.41 3.68
N ASP A 430 18.86 20.65 3.99
CA ASP A 430 20.03 20.95 4.83
C ASP A 430 19.94 20.22 6.19
N TYR A 431 18.75 20.24 6.78
CA TYR A 431 18.44 19.54 8.01
C TYR A 431 18.55 18.01 7.86
N LEU A 432 17.93 17.45 6.81
CA LEU A 432 18.02 16.02 6.49
C LEU A 432 19.47 15.58 6.31
N SER A 433 20.25 16.34 5.56
CA SER A 433 21.66 16.09 5.31
C SER A 433 22.44 15.94 6.59
N PHE A 434 22.34 16.95 7.46
CA PHE A 434 23.07 16.97 8.71
C PHE A 434 22.66 15.82 9.62
N ARG A 435 21.33 15.62 9.76
CA ARG A 435 20.74 14.72 10.75
C ARG A 435 20.73 13.27 10.30
N CYS A 436 20.41 13.00 9.03
CA CYS A 436 20.17 11.67 8.47
C CYS A 436 21.34 11.22 7.58
N ARG A 437 22.55 11.11 8.13
CA ARG A 437 23.75 10.72 7.38
C ARG A 437 23.72 9.30 6.81
N SER A 438 22.77 8.48 7.26
CA SER A 438 22.51 7.13 6.73
C SER A 438 21.50 7.11 5.58
N LEU A 439 21.06 8.27 5.08
CA LEU A 439 20.13 8.38 3.98
C LEU A 439 20.83 7.95 2.68
N GLU A 440 20.46 6.77 2.19
CA GLU A 440 21.07 6.15 1.00
C GLU A 440 20.17 6.25 -0.23
N PHE A 441 18.85 6.31 -0.03
CA PHE A 441 17.85 6.33 -1.10
C PHE A 441 16.98 7.57 -0.98
N MET A 442 16.99 8.40 -2.01
CA MET A 442 16.10 9.56 -2.12
C MET A 442 15.36 9.51 -3.46
N ASP A 443 14.04 9.62 -3.40
CA ASP A 443 13.16 9.65 -4.57
C ASP A 443 12.26 10.89 -4.47
N LEU A 444 12.48 11.85 -5.36
CA LEU A 444 11.75 13.12 -5.44
C LEU A 444 10.93 13.13 -6.73
N ALA A 445 9.64 12.80 -6.62
CA ALA A 445 8.70 12.80 -7.73
C ALA A 445 7.76 14.00 -7.61
N ARG A 446 7.63 14.83 -8.65
CA ARG A 446 6.73 16.01 -8.68
C ARG A 446 6.91 16.94 -7.47
N ALA A 447 8.07 16.88 -6.80
CA ALA A 447 8.32 17.61 -5.57
C ALA A 447 8.57 19.09 -5.90
N GLN A 448 8.05 19.97 -5.05
CA GLN A 448 8.22 21.42 -5.19
C GLN A 448 9.17 21.92 -4.10
N ILE A 449 10.36 22.37 -4.49
CA ILE A 449 11.37 22.85 -3.55
C ILE A 449 11.51 24.35 -3.67
N CYS A 450 11.26 25.07 -2.59
CA CYS A 450 11.38 26.53 -2.55
C CYS A 450 12.53 27.00 -1.65
N GLY A 451 13.07 28.17 -1.94
CA GLY A 451 14.01 28.84 -1.05
C GLY A 451 14.55 30.12 -1.64
N SER A 452 15.21 30.93 -0.82
CA SER A 452 15.76 32.19 -1.28
C SER A 452 16.93 31.98 -2.24
N VAL A 453 16.87 32.70 -3.36
CA VAL A 453 17.98 32.79 -4.32
C VAL A 453 18.93 33.89 -3.87
N SER A 454 20.23 33.60 -3.79
CA SER A 454 21.22 34.63 -3.48
C SER A 454 21.30 35.68 -4.59
N ASP A 455 21.17 36.97 -4.26
CA ASP A 455 21.27 38.05 -5.24
C ASP A 455 22.62 38.09 -5.97
N LYS A 456 23.68 37.66 -5.29
CA LYS A 456 25.04 37.69 -5.84
C LYS A 456 25.29 36.56 -6.82
N THR A 457 24.83 35.35 -6.51
CA THR A 457 25.16 34.14 -7.28
C THR A 457 23.99 33.60 -8.09
N LYS A 458 22.79 34.18 -7.92
CA LYS A 458 21.52 33.68 -8.46
C LYS A 458 21.32 32.19 -8.21
N ARG A 459 21.76 31.73 -7.03
CA ARG A 459 21.76 30.33 -6.63
C ARG A 459 20.76 30.10 -5.51
N LEU A 460 19.85 29.15 -5.70
CA LEU A 460 19.13 28.46 -4.63
C LEU A 460 20.01 27.30 -4.15
N TYR A 461 20.39 27.30 -2.88
CA TYR A 461 21.34 26.34 -2.33
C TYR A 461 20.60 25.23 -1.56
N ILE A 462 20.86 23.97 -1.92
CA ILE A 462 20.30 22.77 -1.26
C ILE A 462 21.48 21.91 -0.79
N ASP A 463 21.79 21.97 0.51
CA ASP A 463 22.99 21.37 1.09
C ASP A 463 22.77 19.94 1.59
N MET A 464 22.95 18.97 0.70
CA MET A 464 23.00 17.54 1.02
C MET A 464 24.44 17.03 1.26
N SER A 465 25.40 17.89 1.59
CA SER A 465 26.84 17.56 1.65
C SER A 465 27.25 16.49 2.68
N TYR A 466 26.40 16.12 3.63
CA TYR A 466 26.64 15.03 4.58
C TYR A 466 25.97 13.71 4.18
N THR A 467 25.30 13.68 3.03
CA THR A 467 24.54 12.52 2.55
C THR A 467 25.29 11.81 1.44
N SER A 468 25.37 10.49 1.53
CA SER A 468 25.95 9.61 0.51
C SER A 468 24.85 8.77 -0.11
N PHE A 469 24.47 9.08 -1.34
CA PHE A 469 23.38 8.40 -2.04
C PHE A 469 23.88 7.15 -2.75
N LYS A 470 23.17 6.03 -2.55
CA LYS A 470 23.21 4.90 -3.48
C LYS A 470 22.35 5.18 -4.70
N VAL A 471 21.18 5.77 -4.48
CA VAL A 471 20.25 6.16 -5.53
C VAL A 471 19.61 7.50 -5.20
N LEU A 472 19.76 8.46 -6.10
CA LEU A 472 18.98 9.71 -6.15
C LEU A 472 18.08 9.68 -7.38
N ARG A 473 16.76 9.71 -7.19
CA ARG A 473 15.78 9.82 -8.29
C ARG A 473 15.16 11.20 -8.28
N LEU A 474 15.17 11.85 -9.44
CA LEU A 474 14.60 13.17 -9.65
C LEU A 474 13.62 13.06 -10.80
N ASP A 475 12.33 13.12 -10.50
CA ASP A 475 11.25 12.92 -11.45
C ASP A 475 10.30 14.11 -11.40
N HIS A 476 10.19 14.88 -12.49
CA HIS A 476 9.33 16.07 -12.59
C HIS A 476 9.46 17.10 -11.43
N ILE A 477 10.67 17.30 -10.90
CA ILE A 477 10.91 18.26 -9.81
C ILE A 477 10.64 19.71 -10.26
N GLN A 478 10.14 20.53 -9.34
CA GLN A 478 9.89 21.96 -9.53
C GLN A 478 10.66 22.74 -8.48
N LEU A 479 11.35 23.80 -8.88
CA LEU A 479 12.21 24.60 -8.01
C LEU A 479 11.71 26.04 -8.04
N TYR A 480 11.68 26.72 -6.89
CA TYR A 480 11.15 28.07 -6.77
C TYR A 480 12.06 28.98 -5.93
N SER A 481 12.21 30.23 -6.33
CA SER A 481 13.01 31.24 -5.64
C SER A 481 12.34 31.88 -4.41
N SER A 482 11.08 31.51 -4.15
CA SER A 482 10.27 32.03 -3.05
C SER A 482 9.30 30.98 -2.54
N ASP A 483 9.08 30.94 -1.23
CA ASP A 483 8.07 30.09 -0.58
C ASP A 483 6.66 30.71 -0.57
N LYS A 484 6.57 32.03 -0.78
CA LYS A 484 5.30 32.78 -0.77
C LYS A 484 4.56 32.73 -2.11
N LEU A 485 5.32 32.67 -3.19
CA LEU A 485 4.82 32.73 -4.56
C LEU A 485 5.48 31.59 -5.33
N MET A 486 4.75 30.49 -5.50
CA MET A 486 5.19 29.33 -6.28
C MET A 486 4.50 29.38 -7.65
N ASP A 487 4.87 30.39 -8.43
CA ASP A 487 4.28 30.68 -9.73
C ASP A 487 5.36 30.71 -10.82
N LYS A 488 4.93 30.94 -12.07
CA LYS A 488 5.82 30.98 -13.23
C LYS A 488 6.94 32.04 -13.16
N SER A 489 6.80 33.07 -12.32
CA SER A 489 7.80 34.15 -12.19
C SER A 489 8.94 33.79 -11.24
N THR A 490 8.71 32.83 -10.34
CA THR A 490 9.70 32.37 -9.35
C THR A 490 10.28 31.00 -9.70
N ALA A 491 9.76 30.34 -10.73
CA ALA A 491 10.19 29.02 -11.18
C ALA A 491 11.64 29.01 -11.68
N ILE A 492 12.48 28.18 -11.05
CA ILE A 492 13.86 27.93 -11.42
C ILE A 492 13.92 26.64 -12.25
N ASN A 493 14.36 26.73 -13.50
CA ASN A 493 14.37 25.58 -14.41
C ASN A 493 15.74 24.92 -14.54
N PHE A 494 16.79 25.43 -13.89
CA PHE A 494 18.10 24.79 -13.83
C PHE A 494 18.36 24.11 -12.50
N LEU A 495 18.86 22.87 -12.58
CA LEU A 495 19.41 22.13 -11.46
C LEU A 495 20.86 21.77 -11.74
N SER A 496 21.74 22.07 -10.80
CA SER A 496 23.13 21.64 -10.78
C SER A 496 23.35 20.63 -9.66
N LEU A 497 23.93 19.48 -10.00
CA LEU A 497 24.37 18.45 -9.06
C LEU A 497 25.88 18.56 -8.86
N SER A 498 26.33 18.85 -7.64
CA SER A 498 27.75 19.02 -7.34
C SER A 498 28.21 18.17 -6.15
N GLN A 499 29.35 17.51 -6.33
CA GLN A 499 29.94 16.69 -5.27
C GLN A 499 30.82 17.55 -4.35
N SER A 500 30.66 17.36 -3.04
CA SER A 500 31.54 17.98 -2.04
C SER A 500 32.86 17.22 -1.97
N THR A 501 33.94 17.82 -2.49
CA THR A 501 35.27 17.19 -2.57
C THR A 501 36.09 17.30 -1.28
N GLY A 502 35.46 17.62 -0.14
CA GLY A 502 36.15 17.86 1.13
C GLY A 502 36.15 16.65 2.08
N PRO A 503 37.32 16.09 2.46
CA PRO A 503 37.42 15.11 3.54
C PRO A 503 37.20 15.81 4.90
N ARG A 504 35.94 15.98 5.31
CA ARG A 504 35.56 16.67 6.58
C ARG A 504 35.72 15.82 7.85
N LEU A 505 36.53 14.76 7.83
CA LEU A 505 36.59 13.79 8.94
C LEU A 505 37.75 13.96 9.94
N SER A 506 38.61 14.96 9.77
CA SER A 506 39.63 15.27 10.79
C SER A 506 39.16 16.42 11.67
N GLY A 507 38.66 16.12 12.88
CA GLY A 507 38.24 17.10 13.90
C GLY A 507 39.34 18.01 14.46
N LYS A 508 40.42 18.25 13.72
CA LYS A 508 41.44 19.24 14.05
C LYS A 508 41.16 20.50 13.24
N ARG A 509 40.85 21.61 13.94
CA ARG A 509 40.89 22.98 13.41
C ARG A 509 42.30 23.25 12.85
N GLN A 510 42.58 22.84 11.62
CA GLN A 510 43.71 23.38 10.88
C GLN A 510 43.23 24.66 10.21
N GLN A 511 43.98 25.75 10.45
CA GLN A 511 43.79 27.03 9.79
C GLN A 511 43.85 26.81 8.28
N ILE A 512 42.73 27.06 7.63
CA ILE A 512 42.50 26.88 6.19
C ILE A 512 43.34 27.92 5.45
N GLN A 513 44.35 27.47 4.71
CA GLN A 513 44.91 28.25 3.60
C GLN A 513 43.91 28.19 2.43
N ASN A 514 43.72 29.32 1.77
CA ASN A 514 42.61 29.66 0.87
C ASN A 514 42.66 29.01 -0.53
N ASP A 515 43.32 27.85 -0.66
CA ASP A 515 43.35 27.14 -1.94
C ASP A 515 42.01 26.42 -2.11
N GLY A 516 41.16 26.98 -2.98
CA GLY A 516 39.82 26.47 -3.25
C GLY A 516 39.86 24.97 -3.61
N PRO A 517 39.02 24.12 -2.99
CA PRO A 517 39.03 22.69 -3.25
C PRO A 517 38.69 22.42 -4.73
N ALA A 518 39.40 21.47 -5.34
CA ALA A 518 39.09 20.99 -6.70
C ALA A 518 37.67 20.41 -6.69
N VAL A 519 36.71 21.11 -7.28
CA VAL A 519 35.31 20.68 -7.38
C VAL A 519 35.18 19.78 -8.61
N GLY A 520 34.67 18.55 -8.44
CA GLY A 520 34.33 17.69 -9.58
C GLY A 520 33.34 18.41 -10.49
N HIS A 521 33.44 18.21 -11.82
CA HIS A 521 32.61 18.93 -12.78
C HIS A 521 31.11 18.75 -12.44
N PRO A 522 30.37 19.83 -12.16
CA PRO A 522 28.96 19.73 -11.82
C PRO A 522 28.15 19.22 -13.01
N THR A 523 27.19 18.34 -12.74
CA THR A 523 26.23 17.89 -13.77
C THR A 523 25.05 18.84 -13.78
N TRP A 524 24.70 19.38 -14.94
CA TRP A 524 23.59 20.33 -15.07
C TRP A 524 22.39 19.70 -15.78
N PHE A 525 21.21 20.07 -15.31
CA PHE A 525 19.93 19.68 -15.86
C PHE A 525 19.08 20.91 -16.13
N HIS A 526 18.27 20.83 -17.17
CA HIS A 526 17.24 21.81 -17.51
C HIS A 526 15.88 21.13 -17.50
N THR A 527 14.94 21.70 -16.73
CA THR A 527 13.54 21.33 -16.74
C THR A 527 12.82 22.19 -17.77
N PHE A 528 12.23 21.57 -18.76
CA PHE A 528 11.50 22.21 -19.85
C PHE A 528 10.10 21.60 -19.96
N TYR A 529 9.28 22.11 -20.86
CA TYR A 529 8.04 21.41 -21.24
C TYR A 529 8.11 20.96 -22.69
N GLU A 530 7.44 19.85 -22.95
CA GLU A 530 7.25 19.29 -24.29
C GLU A 530 5.76 18.97 -24.48
N LEU A 531 5.30 19.13 -25.72
CA LEU A 531 3.94 18.77 -26.11
C LEU A 531 3.90 17.27 -26.42
N ASP A 532 3.54 16.45 -25.43
CA ASP A 532 3.38 15.00 -25.64
C ASP A 532 2.11 14.72 -26.49
N TYR A 533 1.07 15.54 -26.33
CA TYR A 533 -0.16 15.57 -27.14
C TYR A 533 -0.62 17.02 -27.34
N ALA A 534 -1.58 17.24 -28.24
CA ALA A 534 -2.02 18.59 -28.65
C ALA A 534 -2.40 19.55 -27.52
N PHE A 535 -2.66 19.06 -26.30
CA PHE A 535 -3.04 19.88 -25.14
C PHE A 535 -2.40 19.46 -23.81
N ASP A 536 -1.53 18.43 -23.80
CA ASP A 536 -0.92 17.93 -22.57
C ASP A 536 0.54 18.40 -22.49
N PHE A 537 0.78 19.36 -21.60
CA PHE A 537 2.11 19.84 -21.26
C PHE A 537 2.68 18.97 -20.16
N ALA A 538 3.63 18.09 -20.52
CA ALA A 538 4.38 17.32 -19.54
C ALA A 538 5.71 18.04 -19.25
N PRO A 539 6.05 18.32 -17.98
CA PRO A 539 7.40 18.74 -17.64
C PRO A 539 8.37 17.61 -18.02
N LYS A 540 9.47 17.94 -18.68
CA LYS A 540 10.56 17.00 -18.97
C LYS A 540 11.85 17.55 -18.38
N ILE A 541 12.81 16.68 -18.16
CA ILE A 541 14.13 17.04 -17.65
C ILE A 541 15.19 16.44 -18.56
N ARG A 542 16.17 17.26 -18.95
CA ARG A 542 17.31 16.81 -19.75
C ARG A 542 18.61 17.20 -19.08
N GLN A 543 19.64 16.38 -19.28
CA GLN A 543 21.00 16.77 -18.98
C GLN A 543 21.50 17.76 -20.04
N LEU A 544 22.17 18.82 -19.63
CA LEU A 544 22.82 19.76 -20.54
C LEU A 544 24.06 19.11 -21.18
N THR A 545 24.33 19.46 -22.43
CA THR A 545 25.57 19.11 -23.12
C THR A 545 26.76 19.87 -22.52
N GLU A 546 27.99 19.40 -22.76
CA GLU A 546 29.20 20.05 -22.25
C GLU A 546 29.29 21.53 -22.67
N GLN A 547 28.90 21.87 -23.90
CA GLN A 547 28.89 23.24 -24.39
C GLN A 547 27.83 24.10 -23.66
N GLU A 548 26.63 23.57 -23.44
CA GLU A 548 25.59 24.26 -22.68
C GLU A 548 26.01 24.45 -21.21
N VAL A 549 26.71 23.46 -20.62
CA VAL A 549 27.31 23.57 -19.28
C VAL A 549 28.34 24.69 -19.21
N LEU A 550 29.21 24.82 -20.22
CA LEU A 550 30.18 25.91 -20.31
C LEU A 550 29.48 27.27 -20.39
N ILE A 551 28.46 27.41 -21.24
CA ILE A 551 27.67 28.64 -21.37
C ILE A 551 26.98 28.99 -20.06
N ALA A 552 26.30 28.04 -19.41
CA ALA A 552 25.63 28.27 -18.13
C ALA A 552 26.63 28.63 -17.03
N THR A 553 27.80 27.99 -17.00
CA THR A 553 28.84 28.27 -16.01
C THR A 553 29.49 29.63 -16.24
N GLU A 554 29.85 29.97 -17.48
CA GLU A 554 30.41 31.27 -17.86
C GLU A 554 29.41 32.39 -17.61
N TYR A 555 28.12 32.12 -17.86
CA TYR A 555 27.02 32.95 -17.39
C TYR A 555 27.21 33.13 -15.89
N TYR A 556 26.85 32.20 -15.00
CA TYR A 556 26.84 32.49 -13.55
C TYR A 556 28.17 32.96 -12.90
N GLN A 557 29.33 32.75 -13.54
CA GLN A 557 30.63 33.27 -13.07
C GLN A 557 30.90 34.74 -13.45
N SER A 558 30.40 35.21 -14.60
CA SER A 558 30.67 36.57 -15.06
C SER A 558 29.95 37.60 -14.19
N SER A 559 30.66 38.44 -13.45
CA SER A 559 30.06 39.41 -12.50
C SER A 559 29.20 40.52 -13.15
N ARG A 560 28.92 40.43 -14.45
CA ARG A 560 28.25 41.44 -15.29
C ARG A 560 26.71 41.37 -15.27
N PHE A 561 26.09 40.53 -14.43
CA PHE A 561 24.63 40.28 -14.43
C PHE A 561 23.70 41.43 -14.10
N ARG A 562 24.20 42.62 -13.79
CA ARG A 562 23.37 43.62 -13.11
C ARG A 562 22.42 44.43 -14.02
N GLU A 563 22.55 44.42 -15.35
CA GLU A 563 21.90 45.48 -16.14
C GLU A 563 21.29 45.10 -17.50
N SER A 564 21.22 43.83 -17.92
CA SER A 564 20.51 43.49 -19.17
C SER A 564 18.99 43.43 -18.94
N ASN A 565 18.36 44.59 -18.76
CA ASN A 565 16.92 44.80 -18.51
C ASN A 565 15.99 44.49 -19.71
N SER A 566 16.42 43.68 -20.67
CA SER A 566 15.61 43.33 -21.85
C SER A 566 15.51 41.83 -22.04
N ALA A 567 15.19 41.08 -20.99
CA ALA A 567 14.68 39.73 -21.19
C ALA A 567 13.39 39.86 -22.02
N GLN A 568 13.43 39.37 -23.26
CA GLN A 568 12.22 39.25 -24.07
C GLN A 568 11.21 38.40 -23.27
N GLU A 569 9.95 38.81 -23.25
CA GLU A 569 8.88 38.01 -22.66
C GLU A 569 8.75 36.71 -23.46
N VAL A 570 9.36 35.65 -22.96
CA VAL A 570 9.24 34.30 -23.50
C VAL A 570 7.98 33.67 -22.91
N GLU A 571 7.23 32.97 -23.76
CA GLU A 571 6.05 32.23 -23.33
C GLU A 571 6.48 31.12 -22.36
N ARG A 572 5.82 31.08 -21.20
CA ARG A 572 6.07 30.11 -20.13
C ARG A 572 4.79 29.38 -19.79
N THR A 573 4.92 28.10 -19.43
CA THR A 573 3.81 27.32 -18.88
C THR A 573 3.32 27.91 -17.56
N PHE A 574 2.19 27.39 -17.07
CA PHE A 574 1.70 27.70 -15.72
C PHE A 574 2.74 27.44 -14.62
N ASN A 575 3.59 26.42 -14.80
CA ASN A 575 4.64 26.05 -13.86
C ASN A 575 6.01 26.71 -14.19
N GLY A 576 6.05 27.64 -15.14
CA GLY A 576 7.22 28.47 -15.44
C GLY A 576 8.29 27.86 -16.35
N GLN A 577 8.07 26.67 -16.91
CA GLN A 577 8.99 26.09 -17.89
C GLN A 577 8.91 26.82 -19.24
N VAL A 578 10.01 26.81 -19.98
CA VAL A 578 10.12 27.22 -21.40
C VAL A 578 10.28 25.99 -22.30
N PHE A 579 10.19 26.16 -23.62
CA PHE A 579 10.52 25.10 -24.58
C PHE A 579 11.98 24.65 -24.45
N LYS A 580 12.27 23.43 -24.89
CA LYS A 580 13.61 22.82 -24.84
C LYS A 580 14.71 23.72 -25.43
N ASP A 581 14.42 24.36 -26.56
CA ASP A 581 15.38 25.18 -27.32
C ASP A 581 15.56 26.58 -26.72
N ASP A 582 14.62 27.01 -25.88
CA ASP A 582 14.61 28.33 -25.23
C ASP A 582 15.30 28.34 -23.87
N TRP A 583 16.06 27.29 -23.52
CA TRP A 583 16.69 27.11 -22.21
C TRP A 583 17.56 28.30 -21.76
N ILE A 584 18.22 29.01 -22.67
CA ILE A 584 19.04 30.21 -22.37
C ILE A 584 18.21 31.28 -21.67
N ASN A 585 16.91 31.37 -21.99
CA ASN A 585 16.00 32.34 -21.40
C ASN A 585 15.68 32.03 -19.93
N ASP A 586 16.09 30.89 -19.38
CA ASP A 586 15.95 30.60 -17.96
C ASP A 586 17.15 31.05 -17.12
N LEU A 587 18.28 31.40 -17.75
CA LEU A 587 19.53 31.66 -17.03
C LEU A 587 19.39 32.83 -16.05
N PHE A 588 18.60 33.86 -16.40
CA PHE A 588 18.45 35.06 -15.59
C PHE A 588 17.67 34.84 -14.29
N ILE A 589 16.82 33.81 -14.21
CA ILE A 589 16.05 33.50 -13.00
C ILE A 589 16.97 32.93 -11.92
N GLY A 590 17.98 32.16 -12.35
CA GLY A 590 18.94 31.50 -11.49
C GLY A 590 18.91 29.99 -11.65
N TYR A 591 19.59 29.31 -10.73
CA TYR A 591 19.66 27.85 -10.70
C TYR A 591 19.60 27.33 -9.26
N ALA A 592 19.15 26.08 -9.09
CA ALA A 592 19.31 25.36 -7.84
C ALA A 592 20.60 24.53 -7.88
N GLU A 593 21.36 24.53 -6.80
CA GLU A 593 22.51 23.64 -6.61
C GLU A 593 22.18 22.63 -5.51
N LEU A 594 22.13 21.34 -5.85
CA LEU A 594 22.06 20.24 -4.90
C LEU A 594 23.45 19.67 -4.70
N ARG A 595 24.03 19.95 -3.53
CA ARG A 595 25.34 19.44 -3.12
C ARG A 595 25.22 18.13 -2.39
N TYR A 596 26.06 17.15 -2.67
CA TYR A 596 26.07 15.85 -1.97
C TYR A 596 27.49 15.38 -1.63
N CYS A 597 27.63 14.40 -0.73
CA CYS A 597 28.95 13.86 -0.37
C CYS A 597 29.46 12.87 -1.43
N ASN A 598 28.67 11.84 -1.70
CA ASN A 598 28.94 10.82 -2.68
C ASN A 598 27.63 10.35 -3.31
N MET A 599 27.67 9.90 -4.56
CA MET A 599 26.51 9.39 -5.27
C MET A 599 26.95 8.25 -6.19
N GLU A 600 26.44 7.04 -5.94
CA GLU A 600 26.72 5.87 -6.77
C GLU A 600 25.91 5.89 -8.07
N ASN A 601 24.60 6.13 -7.95
CA ASN A 601 23.69 6.21 -9.08
C ASN A 601 22.73 7.38 -8.92
N TYR A 602 22.42 8.04 -10.03
CA TYR A 602 21.28 8.92 -10.15
C TYR A 602 20.38 8.44 -11.29
N CYS A 603 19.07 8.57 -11.13
CA CYS A 603 18.11 8.31 -12.19
C CYS A 603 17.28 9.56 -12.41
N VAL A 604 17.36 10.07 -13.63
CA VAL A 604 16.44 11.06 -14.15
C VAL A 604 15.65 10.32 -15.23
N PRO A 605 14.32 10.23 -15.16
CA PRO A 605 13.53 9.61 -16.21
C PRO A 605 13.81 10.38 -17.50
N LEU A 606 14.55 9.74 -18.40
CA LEU A 606 14.84 10.32 -19.70
C LEU A 606 13.55 10.31 -20.53
N PRO A 607 13.26 11.39 -21.27
CA PRO A 607 12.06 11.52 -22.08
C PRO A 607 11.91 10.41 -23.12
#